data_AF-A0A1S6QH16-F1
#
_entry.id   AF-A0A1S6QH16-F1
#
_cell.length_a   1.000
_cell.length_b   1.000
_cell.length_c   1.000
_cell.angle_alpha   90.00
_cell.angle_beta   90.00
_cell.angle_gamma   90.00
#
_symmetry.space_group_name_H-M   'P 1'
#
loop_
_entity.id
_entity.type
_entity.pdbx_description
1 polymer ?
#
loop_
_entity_poly.entity_id
_entity_poly.type
_entity_poly.pdbx_seq_one_letter_code
_entity_poly.pdbx_strand_id
1 'polypeptide(L)'
;MADSIIVYNQPDQNMFNVSKSDDFSNLDLTEIGLSDNANLSNLVNQETFALVYNGTEWESQTYMQWEDLRINEALKDVKGQYSQPTQDILTQFVASMDIKYQGKKSWVELLNELGKAIEK
;
A
#
# COMPACT_ATOMS: atom_id res chain seq x y z
N MET A 1 2.11 -4.39 -17.57
CA MET A 1 1.33 -3.63 -16.57
C MET A 1 0.53 -4.65 -15.77
N ALA A 2 0.17 -4.39 -14.51
CA ALA A 2 -0.69 -5.30 -13.78
C ALA A 2 -2.05 -5.41 -14.51
N ASP A 3 -2.49 -6.63 -14.81
CA ASP A 3 -3.78 -6.91 -15.44
C ASP A 3 -4.96 -6.77 -14.46
N SER A 4 -4.65 -6.46 -13.20
CA SER A 4 -5.59 -6.23 -12.12
C SER A 4 -5.38 -4.86 -11.46
N ILE A 5 -6.46 -4.35 -10.89
CA ILE A 5 -6.51 -3.19 -10.00
C ILE A 5 -6.93 -3.70 -8.62
N ILE A 6 -6.20 -3.27 -7.59
CA ILE A 6 -6.57 -3.56 -6.20
C ILE A 6 -7.71 -2.63 -5.81
N VAL A 7 -8.76 -3.14 -5.17
CA VAL A 7 -9.81 -2.34 -4.56
C VAL A 7 -9.71 -2.51 -3.06
N TYR A 8 -9.51 -1.42 -2.34
CA TYR A 8 -9.11 -1.42 -0.93
C TYR A 8 -10.02 -0.54 -0.07
N ASN A 9 -10.62 -1.13 0.96
CA ASN A 9 -11.25 -0.42 2.06
C ASN A 9 -10.18 -0.17 3.13
N GLN A 10 -9.67 1.06 3.17
CA GLN A 10 -8.57 1.43 4.06
C GLN A 10 -8.93 1.34 5.55
N PRO A 11 -10.07 1.89 6.03
CA PRO A 11 -10.49 1.75 7.43
C PRO A 11 -10.50 0.31 7.96
N ASP A 12 -11.01 -0.64 7.17
CA ASP A 12 -11.16 -2.03 7.61
C ASP A 12 -10.00 -2.93 7.15
N GLN A 13 -9.01 -2.36 6.47
CA GLN A 13 -7.86 -3.05 5.88
C GLN A 13 -8.20 -4.28 5.01
N ASN A 14 -9.34 -4.25 4.31
CA ASN A 14 -9.79 -5.33 3.43
C ASN A 14 -9.62 -4.96 1.96
N MET A 15 -9.14 -5.90 1.15
CA MET A 15 -8.94 -5.70 -0.29
C MET A 15 -9.32 -6.92 -1.12
N PHE A 16 -9.63 -6.66 -2.38
CA PHE A 16 -9.71 -7.67 -3.43
C PHE A 16 -9.08 -7.16 -4.73
N ASN A 17 -8.91 -8.06 -5.69
CA ASN A 17 -8.37 -7.74 -7.00
C ASN A 17 -9.47 -7.84 -8.05
N VAL A 18 -9.50 -6.85 -8.94
CA VAL A 18 -10.44 -6.76 -10.06
C VAL A 18 -9.63 -6.74 -11.34
N SER A 19 -10.09 -7.41 -12.40
CA SER A 19 -9.42 -7.30 -13.68
C SER A 19 -9.60 -5.91 -14.29
N LYS A 20 -8.59 -5.37 -14.97
CA LYS A 20 -8.71 -4.08 -15.68
C LYS A 20 -9.78 -4.09 -16.76
N SER A 21 -10.20 -5.27 -17.24
CA SER A 21 -11.28 -5.43 -18.22
C SER A 21 -12.67 -5.49 -17.61
N ASP A 22 -12.80 -5.56 -16.29
CA ASP A 22 -14.09 -5.65 -15.62
C ASP A 22 -14.82 -4.29 -15.61
N ASP A 23 -16.12 -4.32 -15.34
CA ASP A 23 -16.95 -3.13 -15.28
C ASP A 23 -16.87 -2.47 -13.89
N PHE A 24 -16.21 -1.32 -13.83
CA PHE A 24 -16.06 -0.52 -12.61
C PHE A 24 -17.28 0.38 -12.32
N SER A 25 -18.33 0.36 -13.15
CA SER A 25 -19.49 1.24 -12.96
C SER A 25 -20.43 0.74 -11.87
N ASN A 26 -20.32 -0.54 -11.50
CA ASN A 26 -21.20 -1.21 -10.55
C ASN A 26 -20.45 -2.37 -9.86
N LEU A 27 -19.30 -2.05 -9.26
CA LEU A 27 -18.47 -3.04 -8.59
C LEU A 27 -19.13 -3.49 -7.27
N ASP A 28 -19.18 -4.79 -7.02
CA ASP A 28 -19.61 -5.33 -5.71
C ASP A 28 -18.51 -5.10 -4.68
N LEU A 29 -18.83 -4.35 -3.62
CA LEU A 29 -17.89 -3.99 -2.55
C LEU A 29 -18.17 -4.75 -1.24
N THR A 30 -19.11 -5.69 -1.24
CA THR A 30 -19.49 -6.44 -0.04
C THR A 30 -18.33 -7.29 0.49
N GLU A 31 -17.44 -7.77 -0.40
CA GLU A 31 -16.23 -8.53 -0.02
C GLU A 31 -15.28 -7.73 0.86
N ILE A 32 -15.30 -6.40 0.77
CA ILE A 32 -14.49 -5.49 1.60
C ILE A 32 -15.30 -4.76 2.66
N GLY A 33 -16.52 -5.24 2.95
CA GLY A 33 -17.35 -4.75 4.05
C GLY A 33 -18.08 -3.43 3.78
N LEU A 34 -18.15 -2.97 2.53
CA LEU A 34 -18.92 -1.79 2.15
C LEU A 34 -20.32 -2.19 1.68
N SER A 35 -21.32 -1.35 2.00
CA SER A 35 -22.74 -1.69 1.87
C SER A 35 -23.31 -1.58 0.46
N ASP A 36 -22.62 -0.91 -0.46
CA ASP A 36 -23.18 -0.51 -1.75
C ASP A 36 -22.20 -0.74 -2.91
N ASN A 37 -22.75 -0.81 -4.12
CA ASN A 37 -21.96 -0.76 -5.34
C ASN A 37 -21.49 0.67 -5.59
N ALA A 38 -20.20 0.85 -5.89
CA ALA A 38 -19.65 2.15 -6.26
C ALA A 38 -19.36 2.20 -7.76
N ASN A 39 -19.62 3.35 -8.37
CA ASN A 39 -19.13 3.66 -9.70
C ASN A 39 -17.73 4.26 -9.59
N LEU A 40 -16.72 3.44 -9.88
CA LEU A 40 -15.31 3.79 -9.82
C LEU A 40 -14.70 3.99 -11.21
N SER A 41 -15.49 3.87 -12.29
CA SER A 41 -15.00 3.93 -13.67
C SER A 41 -14.23 5.22 -13.99
N ASN A 42 -14.64 6.34 -13.39
CA ASN A 42 -13.99 7.64 -13.60
C ASN A 42 -12.63 7.77 -12.90
N LEU A 43 -12.32 6.88 -11.96
CA LEU A 43 -11.05 6.87 -11.23
C LEU A 43 -10.02 5.95 -11.91
N VAL A 44 -10.46 5.03 -12.77
CA VAL A 44 -9.57 4.10 -13.45
C VAL A 44 -8.89 4.77 -14.63
N ASN A 45 -7.56 4.76 -14.62
CA ASN A 45 -6.70 5.17 -15.72
C ASN A 45 -5.55 4.17 -15.92
N GLN A 46 -4.66 4.45 -16.87
CA GLN A 46 -3.57 3.52 -17.22
C GLN A 46 -2.58 3.29 -16.07
N GLU A 47 -2.37 4.29 -15.23
CA GLU A 47 -1.43 4.25 -14.11
C GLU A 47 -2.08 3.71 -12.82
N THR A 48 -3.41 3.57 -12.80
CA THR A 48 -4.13 3.00 -11.66
C THR A 48 -3.61 1.61 -11.35
N PHE A 49 -3.12 1.47 -10.13
CA PHE A 49 -2.69 0.24 -9.50
C PHE A 49 -3.67 -0.19 -8.41
N ALA A 50 -4.16 0.78 -7.61
CA ALA A 50 -5.16 0.56 -6.59
C ALA A 50 -6.24 1.66 -6.61
N LEU A 51 -7.46 1.29 -6.24
CA LEU A 51 -8.55 2.18 -5.87
C LEU A 51 -8.73 2.06 -4.36
N VAL A 52 -8.58 3.16 -3.65
CA VAL A 52 -8.53 3.18 -2.18
C VAL A 52 -9.69 4.00 -1.65
N TYR A 53 -10.49 3.40 -0.78
CA TYR A 53 -11.50 4.09 0.01
C TYR A 53 -10.93 4.48 1.36
N ASN A 54 -10.81 5.77 1.64
CA ASN A 54 -10.22 6.28 2.88
C ASN A 54 -11.22 6.40 4.06
N GLY A 55 -12.44 5.89 3.88
CA GLY A 55 -13.56 6.06 4.83
C GLY A 55 -14.49 7.22 4.51
N THR A 56 -14.13 8.08 3.56
CA THR A 56 -14.97 9.19 3.08
C THR A 56 -15.11 9.17 1.56
N GLU A 57 -14.00 9.02 0.84
CA GLU A 57 -13.96 9.07 -0.61
C GLU A 57 -13.04 8.01 -1.21
N TRP A 58 -13.16 7.83 -2.53
CA TRP A 58 -12.36 6.93 -3.33
C TRP A 58 -11.26 7.67 -4.08
N GLU A 59 -10.05 7.13 -4.05
CA GLU A 59 -8.88 7.68 -4.73
C GLU A 59 -8.19 6.61 -5.58
N SER A 60 -7.73 7.01 -6.77
CA SER A 60 -6.86 6.16 -7.58
C SER A 60 -5.40 6.37 -7.19
N GLN A 61 -4.69 5.28 -6.94
CA GLN A 61 -3.28 5.28 -6.58
C GLN A 61 -2.46 4.58 -7.66
N THR A 62 -1.31 5.17 -7.96
CA THR A 62 -0.21 4.52 -8.68
C THR A 62 0.44 3.45 -7.80
N TYR A 63 1.26 2.57 -8.41
CA TYR A 63 2.00 1.54 -7.67
C TYR A 63 2.82 2.12 -6.50
N MET A 64 3.50 3.26 -6.73
CA MET A 64 4.33 3.89 -5.71
C MET A 64 3.50 4.43 -4.54
N GLN A 65 2.40 5.12 -4.83
CA GLN A 65 1.49 5.62 -3.79
C GLN A 65 0.87 4.49 -2.97
N TRP A 66 0.53 3.36 -3.62
CA TRP A 66 0.01 2.18 -2.95
C TRP A 66 1.03 1.55 -1.99
N GLU A 67 2.28 1.35 -2.44
CA GLU A 67 3.35 0.80 -1.59
C GLU A 67 3.61 1.70 -0.38
N ASP A 68 3.69 3.03 -0.60
CA ASP A 68 3.88 4.00 0.46
C ASP A 68 2.73 3.96 1.48
N LEU A 69 1.48 3.86 1.03
CA LEU A 69 0.32 3.70 1.90
C LEU A 69 0.47 2.44 2.78
N ARG A 70 0.67 1.29 2.16
CA ARG A 70 0.68 -0.01 2.85
C ARG A 70 1.81 -0.14 3.86
N ILE A 71 2.99 0.38 3.52
CA ILE A 71 4.13 0.38 4.43
C ILE A 71 3.87 1.30 5.64
N ASN A 72 3.30 2.48 5.42
CA ASN A 72 2.98 3.41 6.52
C ASN A 72 1.90 2.85 7.45
N GLU A 73 0.91 2.12 6.92
CA GLU A 73 -0.08 1.41 7.73
C GLU A 73 0.56 0.31 8.56
N ALA A 74 1.37 -0.54 7.94
CA ALA A 74 2.10 -1.59 8.65
C ALA A 74 2.96 -1.02 9.78
N LEU A 75 3.65 0.10 9.55
CA LEU A 75 4.43 0.79 10.60
C LEU A 75 3.58 1.29 11.76
N LYS A 76 2.37 1.80 11.50
CA LYS A 76 1.45 2.23 12.56
C LYS A 76 0.96 1.04 13.36
N ASP A 77 0.63 -0.08 12.72
CA ASP A 77 0.08 -1.26 13.39
C ASP A 77 1.12 -1.94 14.29
N VAL A 78 2.38 -1.98 13.86
CA VAL A 78 3.47 -2.55 14.67
C VAL A 78 4.03 -1.58 15.70
N LYS A 79 3.61 -0.30 15.69
CA LYS A 79 4.05 0.69 16.67
C LYS A 79 3.60 0.30 18.07
N GLY A 80 4.53 0.27 19.01
CA GLY A 80 4.27 -0.18 20.38
C GLY A 80 4.28 -1.68 20.58
N GLN A 81 4.33 -2.50 19.52
CA GLN A 81 4.49 -3.96 19.62
C GLN A 81 5.95 -4.38 19.83
N TYR A 82 6.89 -3.53 19.39
CA TYR A 82 8.32 -3.77 19.52
C TYR A 82 8.99 -2.79 20.49
N SER A 83 10.19 -3.13 20.94
CA SER A 83 11.03 -2.22 21.72
C SER A 83 11.37 -0.96 20.90
N GLN A 84 11.65 0.18 21.57
CA GLN A 84 12.02 1.42 20.88
C GLN A 84 13.19 1.22 19.90
N PRO A 85 14.30 0.54 20.26
CA PRO A 85 15.38 0.25 19.31
C PRO A 85 14.90 -0.49 18.06
N THR A 86 14.03 -1.50 18.22
CA THR A 86 13.48 -2.24 17.09
C THR A 86 12.57 -1.36 16.23
N GLN A 87 11.76 -0.48 16.82
CA GLN A 87 10.92 0.46 16.08
C GLN A 87 11.75 1.45 15.25
N ASP A 88 12.86 1.93 15.81
CA ASP A 88 13.79 2.84 15.12
C ASP A 88 14.40 2.16 13.89
N ILE A 89 14.82 0.89 14.02
CA ILE A 89 15.35 0.07 12.92
C ILE A 89 14.30 -0.10 11.81
N LEU A 90 13.06 -0.47 12.17
CA LEU A 90 11.98 -0.67 11.20
C LEU A 90 11.61 0.62 10.47
N THR A 91 11.54 1.73 11.20
CA THR A 91 11.26 3.05 10.62
C THR A 91 12.37 3.46 9.64
N GLN A 92 13.63 3.27 10.02
CA GLN A 92 14.77 3.60 9.15
C GLN A 92 14.82 2.70 7.92
N PHE A 93 14.51 1.41 8.05
CA PHE A 93 14.45 0.48 6.93
C PHE A 93 13.40 0.91 5.91
N VAL A 94 12.19 1.22 6.38
CA VAL A 94 11.10 1.74 5.52
C VAL A 94 11.51 3.01 4.79
N ALA A 95 12.05 4.00 5.51
CA ALA A 95 12.52 5.24 4.89
C ALA A 95 13.60 5.00 3.83
N SER A 96 14.42 3.96 4.03
CA SER A 96 15.47 3.59 3.08
C SER A 96 14.92 2.85 1.84
N MET A 97 13.77 2.18 1.94
CA MET A 97 13.10 1.59 0.78
C MET A 97 12.62 2.65 -0.21
N ASP A 98 12.11 3.80 0.26
CA ASP A 98 11.78 4.95 -0.60
C ASP A 98 13.00 5.45 -1.38
N ILE A 99 14.15 5.58 -0.71
CA ILE A 99 15.43 5.92 -1.35
C ILE A 99 15.83 4.90 -2.43
N LYS A 100 15.58 3.60 -2.21
CA LYS A 100 15.79 2.56 -3.22
C LYS A 100 14.82 2.70 -4.39
N TYR A 101 13.55 3.02 -4.15
CA TYR A 101 12.57 3.21 -5.24
C TYR A 101 12.92 4.41 -6.12
N GLN A 102 13.62 5.41 -5.56
CA GLN A 102 14.22 6.52 -6.31
C GLN A 102 15.53 6.15 -7.03
N GLY A 103 15.96 4.89 -6.99
CA GLY A 103 17.18 4.39 -7.65
C GLY A 103 18.48 4.80 -6.96
N LYS A 104 18.43 5.32 -5.73
CA LYS A 104 19.60 5.86 -5.02
C LYS A 104 20.33 4.84 -4.15
N LYS A 105 19.72 3.67 -3.89
CA LYS A 105 20.29 2.56 -3.12
C LYS A 105 19.92 1.22 -3.74
N SER A 106 20.86 0.26 -3.69
CA SER A 106 20.61 -1.14 -4.06
C SER A 106 19.99 -1.93 -2.91
N TRP A 107 19.36 -3.06 -3.23
CA TRP A 107 18.89 -4.02 -2.21
C TRP A 107 20.02 -4.53 -1.30
N VAL A 108 21.23 -4.70 -1.84
CA VAL A 108 22.40 -5.15 -1.08
C VAL A 108 22.78 -4.12 -0.03
N GLU A 109 22.79 -2.83 -0.38
CA GLU A 109 23.08 -1.75 0.57
C GLU A 109 22.02 -1.67 1.67
N LEU A 110 20.73 -1.77 1.32
CA LEU A 110 19.65 -1.76 2.29
C LEU A 110 19.74 -2.91 3.30
N LEU A 111 19.98 -4.13 2.81
CA LEU A 111 20.09 -5.31 3.68
C LEU A 111 21.34 -5.24 4.57
N ASN A 112 22.45 -4.70 4.05
CA ASN A 112 23.67 -4.48 4.85
C ASN A 112 23.45 -3.44 5.96
N GLU A 113 22.75 -2.35 5.66
CA GLU A 113 22.41 -1.34 6.67
C GLU A 113 21.48 -1.91 7.74
N LEU A 114 20.45 -2.66 7.33
CA LEU A 114 19.53 -3.34 8.24
C LEU A 114 20.26 -4.34 9.15
N GLY A 115 21.10 -5.22 8.58
CA GLY A 115 21.86 -6.20 9.35
C GLY A 115 22.77 -5.54 10.39
N LYS A 116 23.50 -4.50 10.02
CA LYS A 116 24.34 -3.72 10.96
C LYS A 116 23.53 -3.03 12.05
N ALA A 117 22.30 -2.65 11.78
CA ALA A 117 21.42 -2.03 12.76
C ALA A 117 20.88 -3.05 13.77
N ILE A 118 20.62 -4.29 13.33
CA ILE A 118 20.14 -5.39 14.19
C ILE A 118 21.26 -5.93 15.10
N GLU A 119 22.50 -6.00 14.62
CA GLU A 119 23.64 -6.54 15.38
C GLU A 119 24.21 -5.59 16.46
N LYS A 120 23.72 -4.34 16.53
CA LYS A 120 24.12 -3.35 17.55
C LYS A 120 23.35 -3.52 18.84
#